data_AF-A0A525D0K5-F1
#
_entry.id   AF-A0A525D0K5-F1
#
_cell.length_a   1.000
_cell.length_b   1.000
_cell.length_c   1.000
_cell.angle_alpha   90.00
_cell.angle_beta   90.00
_cell.angle_gamma   90.00
#
_symmetry.space_group_name_H-M   'P 1'
#
loop_
_entity.id
_entity.type
_entity.pdbx_description
1 polymer ?
#
loop_
_entity_poly.entity_id
_entity_poly.type
_entity_poly.pdbx_seq_one_letter_code
_entity_poly.pdbx_strand_id
1 'polypeptide(L)'
;MPHLWYPNCSYLCTHQQRINLNRRTVMERSASRHVWKTEGQAKTHPCIWMQSGAVKKKSCTHYYACNTCKYDQGMEKLVTAGKHISWQDAMRLRNSTDRICRHTMTQRTGTKICPMNYNCSRCDFDQYFEDTLAPRTGNTGVDIRSIKGFDLAQDYYFHNRHTWVSIESGGTIRVGMDDFSAKVFGAANGFELPLTGQELNRDTIGFGMKVKDHLADVVSPVNGIITGVNPSLRHDAAVSSHDPYGNGWLFTVHHPDPETITEELLKDEDSVQWLEQDIHSLETMIEDVAGPMSTDGGFIQTDVYGNLPALGWDNLTHRFLGT
;
A
#
# COMPACT_ATOMS: atom_id res chain seq x y z
N MET A 1 -64.56 40.34 19.65
CA MET A 1 -65.26 41.16 18.64
C MET A 1 -64.43 42.39 18.34
N PRO A 2 -64.45 42.85 17.08
CA PRO A 2 -63.26 43.15 16.28
C PRO A 2 -63.01 44.65 16.16
N HIS A 3 -62.18 45.03 15.19
CA HIS A 3 -62.16 46.28 14.39
C HIS A 3 -60.76 46.88 14.36
N LEU A 4 -60.22 47.35 13.24
CA LEU A 4 -60.53 47.24 11.81
C LEU A 4 -59.32 47.88 11.12
N TRP A 5 -59.06 47.42 9.90
CA TRP A 5 -58.02 47.88 8.99
C TRP A 5 -58.31 49.21 8.27
N TYR A 6 -57.29 49.65 7.50
CA TYR A 6 -57.29 50.42 6.23
C TYR A 6 -56.89 51.93 6.31
N PRO A 7 -56.42 52.58 5.21
CA PRO A 7 -55.33 52.23 4.26
C PRO A 7 -54.64 53.46 3.56
N ASN A 8 -53.96 53.19 2.42
CA ASN A 8 -53.66 54.01 1.22
C ASN A 8 -52.21 54.51 1.05
N CYS A 9 -51.48 54.01 0.04
CA CYS A 9 -51.49 54.40 -1.41
C CYS A 9 -50.87 55.80 -1.59
N SER A 10 -49.98 56.12 -2.52
CA SER A 10 -49.27 55.54 -3.67
C SER A 10 -48.29 56.64 -4.11
N TYR A 11 -47.26 56.39 -4.94
CA TYR A 11 -46.91 57.25 -6.09
C TYR A 11 -45.63 56.72 -6.80
N LEU A 12 -45.88 56.28 -8.04
CA LEU A 12 -45.08 56.25 -9.28
C LEU A 12 -44.10 57.46 -9.42
N CYS A 13 -43.06 57.55 -10.25
CA CYS A 13 -42.45 56.77 -11.32
C CYS A 13 -41.16 57.48 -11.79
N THR A 14 -40.19 56.73 -12.32
CA THR A 14 -39.26 57.00 -13.45
C THR A 14 -38.58 58.37 -13.65
N HIS A 15 -37.24 58.37 -13.77
CA HIS A 15 -36.57 58.92 -14.97
C HIS A 15 -35.17 58.35 -15.19
N GLN A 16 -34.87 58.14 -16.47
CA GLN A 16 -33.70 57.49 -17.04
C GLN A 16 -32.88 58.51 -17.85
N GLN A 17 -31.55 58.42 -17.82
CA GLN A 17 -30.53 58.94 -18.78
C GLN A 17 -29.15 58.82 -18.09
N ARG A 18 -27.98 58.55 -18.69
CA ARG A 18 -27.47 58.08 -20.00
C ARG A 18 -25.92 57.99 -19.82
N ILE A 19 -25.21 57.27 -20.72
CA ILE A 19 -23.76 57.39 -21.07
C ILE A 19 -22.76 56.35 -20.48
N ASN A 20 -22.54 55.30 -21.30
CA ASN A 20 -21.30 54.85 -21.95
C ASN A 20 -19.94 54.64 -21.23
N LEU A 21 -19.41 53.43 -21.52
CA LEU A 21 -18.04 53.06 -21.93
C LEU A 21 -16.96 52.76 -20.86
N ASN A 22 -16.63 51.46 -20.82
CA ASN A 22 -15.30 50.86 -20.74
C ASN A 22 -14.43 51.17 -19.50
N ARG A 23 -14.37 50.21 -18.58
CA ARG A 23 -13.11 49.83 -17.91
C ARG A 23 -13.14 48.37 -17.49
N ARG A 24 -12.12 47.64 -17.95
CA ARG A 24 -11.81 46.24 -17.67
C ARG A 24 -11.93 45.94 -16.17
N THR A 25 -12.82 45.02 -15.81
CA THR A 25 -12.81 44.37 -14.50
C THR A 25 -12.32 42.94 -14.66
N VAL A 26 -11.29 42.67 -13.89
CA VAL A 26 -10.60 41.39 -13.70
C VAL A 26 -11.63 40.28 -13.46
N MET A 27 -11.46 39.15 -14.16
CA MET A 27 -12.20 37.91 -13.92
C MET A 27 -11.92 37.42 -12.49
N GLU A 28 -12.82 37.74 -11.58
CA GLU A 28 -12.94 37.03 -10.31
C GLU A 28 -13.68 35.71 -10.60
N ARG A 29 -12.90 34.64 -10.82
CA ARG A 29 -13.44 33.28 -10.98
C ARG A 29 -14.00 32.83 -9.63
N SER A 30 -15.30 33.07 -9.46
CA SER A 30 -16.14 32.44 -8.45
C SER A 30 -15.93 30.92 -8.50
N ALA A 31 -15.32 30.39 -7.44
CA ALA A 31 -15.12 28.97 -7.23
C ALA A 31 -16.47 28.35 -6.87
N SER A 32 -17.02 27.53 -7.78
CA SER A 32 -18.11 26.61 -7.48
C SER A 32 -18.10 25.47 -8.48
N ARG A 33 -17.56 24.32 -8.05
CA ARG A 33 -18.00 22.93 -8.36
C ARG A 33 -16.94 21.93 -7.90
N HIS A 34 -17.02 21.52 -6.62
CA HIS A 34 -16.50 20.21 -6.21
C HIS A 34 -17.71 19.30 -6.07
N VAL A 35 -17.99 18.53 -7.13
CA VAL A 35 -19.16 17.63 -7.29
C VAL A 35 -18.79 16.18 -6.92
N TRP A 36 -17.58 15.92 -6.41
CA TRP A 36 -17.18 14.59 -5.97
C TRP A 36 -16.44 14.67 -4.64
N LYS A 37 -17.02 14.06 -3.60
CA LYS A 37 -16.26 13.48 -2.50
C LYS A 37 -16.03 12.04 -2.91
N THR A 38 -14.79 11.66 -3.17
CA THR A 38 -14.44 10.25 -3.28
C THR A 38 -14.70 9.59 -1.92
N GLU A 39 -15.70 8.73 -1.86
CA GLU A 39 -15.91 7.81 -0.72
C GLU A 39 -14.90 6.67 -0.82
N GLY A 40 -13.63 7.01 -0.69
CA GLY A 40 -12.65 6.10 -0.10
C GLY A 40 -12.53 6.52 1.35
N GLN A 41 -13.22 5.85 2.28
CA GLN A 41 -12.87 5.98 3.69
C GLN A 41 -11.45 5.43 3.84
N ALA A 42 -10.42 6.27 3.71
CA ALA A 42 -9.06 5.88 4.07
C ALA A 42 -9.14 5.28 5.47
N LYS A 43 -8.85 3.97 5.59
CA LYS A 43 -8.90 3.26 6.87
C LYS A 43 -8.04 4.03 7.86
N THR A 44 -8.67 4.76 8.78
CA THR A 44 -7.91 5.54 9.76
C THR A 44 -7.39 4.57 10.80
N HIS A 45 -6.10 4.26 10.78
CA HIS A 45 -5.44 3.44 11.78
C HIS A 45 -5.26 4.27 13.07
N PRO A 46 -5.99 4.02 14.17
CA PRO A 46 -5.83 4.83 15.39
C PRO A 46 -4.48 4.51 16.07
N CYS A 47 -3.74 5.53 16.50
CA CYS A 47 -2.47 5.34 17.21
C CYS A 47 -2.67 4.62 18.55
N ILE A 48 -1.68 3.83 18.99
CA ILE A 48 -1.75 3.09 20.27
C ILE A 48 -2.01 4.00 21.49
N TRP A 49 -1.49 5.23 21.46
CA TRP A 49 -1.77 6.26 22.46
C TRP A 49 -3.25 6.68 22.47
N MET A 50 -3.88 6.77 21.29
CA MET A 50 -5.31 7.07 21.18
C MET A 50 -6.15 5.86 21.59
N GLN A 51 -5.79 4.67 21.08
CA GLN A 51 -6.48 3.42 21.38
C GLN A 51 -6.48 3.09 22.88
N SER A 52 -5.40 3.42 23.60
CA SER A 52 -5.32 3.26 25.06
C SER A 52 -6.15 4.27 25.84
N GLY A 53 -6.55 5.38 25.22
CA GLY A 53 -7.20 6.51 25.88
C GLY A 53 -6.22 7.48 26.54
N ALA A 54 -4.91 7.27 26.38
CA ALA A 54 -3.89 8.19 26.86
C ALA A 54 -3.96 9.54 26.12
N VAL A 55 -4.39 9.56 24.85
CA VAL A 55 -4.66 10.79 24.10
C VAL A 55 -6.02 10.74 23.39
N LYS A 56 -6.63 11.91 23.13
CA LYS A 56 -7.99 11.98 22.57
C LYS A 56 -8.09 11.60 21.08
N LYS A 57 -7.17 12.10 20.25
CA LYS A 57 -7.22 11.90 18.80
C LYS A 57 -5.82 11.90 18.22
N LYS A 58 -5.40 10.75 17.68
CA LYS A 58 -4.14 10.59 16.93
C LYS A 58 -4.27 9.38 16.02
N SER A 59 -4.11 9.58 14.72
CA SER A 59 -3.94 8.50 13.76
C SER A 59 -2.47 8.07 13.70
N CYS A 60 -2.26 6.81 13.35
CA CYS A 60 -0.97 6.22 13.03
C CYS A 60 -0.74 6.30 11.52
N THR A 61 0.37 6.90 11.12
CA THR A 61 0.90 6.88 9.74
C THR A 61 2.14 6.00 9.61
N HIS A 62 2.71 5.58 10.75
CA HIS A 62 3.99 4.88 10.83
C HIS A 62 3.84 3.35 10.94
N TYR A 63 2.74 2.80 10.42
CA TYR A 63 2.44 1.36 10.40
C TYR A 63 2.65 0.64 11.74
N TYR A 64 2.39 1.31 12.87
CA TYR A 64 2.64 0.80 14.22
C TYR A 64 4.09 0.37 14.52
N ALA A 65 5.07 0.85 13.76
CA ALA A 65 6.50 0.76 14.10
C ALA A 65 6.86 1.77 15.21
N CYS A 66 6.20 1.66 16.37
CA CYS A 66 6.26 2.66 17.43
C CYS A 66 7.69 2.96 17.91
N ASN A 67 8.59 1.96 17.89
CA ASN A 67 10.00 2.12 18.28
C ASN A 67 10.76 3.19 17.48
N THR A 68 10.41 3.40 16.22
CA THR A 68 11.03 4.41 15.34
C THR A 68 10.16 5.65 15.14
N CYS A 69 8.96 5.68 15.74
CA CYS A 69 8.01 6.77 15.57
C CYS A 69 8.40 8.00 16.40
N LYS A 70 8.63 9.14 15.73
CA LYS A 70 8.97 10.43 16.38
C LYS A 70 7.92 10.88 17.41
N TYR A 71 6.64 10.62 17.14
CA TYR A 71 5.56 10.96 18.07
C TYR A 71 5.63 10.12 19.35
N ASP A 72 5.84 8.81 19.23
CA ASP A 72 5.98 7.88 20.36
C ASP A 72 7.17 8.27 21.24
N GLN A 73 8.33 8.51 20.64
CA GLN A 73 9.53 8.99 21.32
C GLN A 73 9.28 10.33 22.05
N GLY A 74 8.49 11.23 21.46
CA GLY A 74 8.09 12.49 22.08
C GLY A 74 7.20 12.29 23.31
N MET A 75 6.23 11.37 23.21
CA MET A 75 5.34 11.02 24.32
C MET A 75 6.10 10.35 25.46
N GLU A 76 7.01 9.42 25.18
CA GLU A 76 7.85 8.75 26.18
C GLU A 76 8.74 9.73 26.97
N LYS A 77 9.21 10.81 26.32
CA LYS A 77 9.91 11.91 27.02
C LYS A 77 8.99 12.64 28.01
N LEU A 78 7.73 12.86 27.65
CA LEU A 78 6.74 13.47 28.55
C LEU A 78 6.38 12.55 29.72
N VAL A 79 6.29 11.24 29.47
CA VAL A 79 6.09 10.22 30.51
C VAL A 79 7.25 10.21 31.50
N THR A 80 8.48 10.17 30.98
CA THR A 80 9.69 10.20 31.82
C THR A 80 9.78 11.48 32.65
N ALA A 81 9.29 12.61 32.12
CA ALA A 81 9.20 13.88 32.83
C ALA A 81 8.01 13.98 33.81
N GLY A 82 7.19 12.93 33.94
CA GLY A 82 5.99 12.91 34.81
C GLY A 82 4.84 13.80 34.32
N LYS A 83 4.88 14.26 33.06
CA LYS A 83 3.90 15.17 32.47
C LYS A 83 2.74 14.46 31.79
N HIS A 84 2.87 13.15 31.56
CA HIS A 84 1.87 12.34 30.88
C HIS A 84 1.91 10.89 31.39
N ILE A 85 0.78 10.17 31.32
CA ILE A 85 0.71 8.73 31.58
C ILE A 85 1.17 7.95 30.34
N SER A 86 1.85 6.81 30.51
CA SER A 86 2.18 5.95 29.36
C SER A 86 0.92 5.31 28.76
N TRP A 87 0.95 4.91 27.49
CA TRP A 87 -0.18 4.17 26.91
C TRP A 87 -0.38 2.83 27.62
N GLN A 88 0.71 2.22 28.10
CA GLN A 88 0.71 0.98 28.88
C GLN A 88 -0.06 1.22 30.19
N ASP A 89 0.28 2.26 30.95
CA ASP A 89 -0.40 2.60 32.20
C ASP A 89 -1.87 2.94 31.98
N ALA A 90 -2.19 3.67 30.91
CA ALA A 90 -3.58 3.93 30.52
C ALA A 90 -4.36 2.62 30.26
N MET A 91 -3.73 1.63 29.62
CA MET A 91 -4.33 0.30 29.47
C MET A 91 -4.44 -0.45 30.80
N ARG A 92 -3.47 -0.33 31.72
CA ARG A 92 -3.51 -0.96 33.06
C ARG A 92 -4.70 -0.50 33.90
N LEU A 93 -5.20 0.71 33.67
CA LEU A 93 -6.38 1.26 34.35
C LEU A 93 -7.71 0.61 33.90
N ARG A 94 -7.71 -0.14 32.80
CA ARG A 94 -8.92 -0.80 32.28
C ARG A 94 -9.27 -2.07 33.05
N ASN A 95 -10.49 -2.56 32.85
CA ASN A 95 -10.90 -3.88 33.33
C ASN A 95 -10.06 -4.97 32.65
N SER A 96 -9.91 -6.13 33.31
CA SER A 96 -9.07 -7.22 32.84
C SER A 96 -9.40 -7.70 31.42
N THR A 97 -10.68 -7.71 31.05
CA THR A 97 -11.16 -8.11 29.71
C THR A 97 -10.81 -7.12 28.61
N ASP A 98 -10.65 -5.83 28.97
CA ASP A 98 -10.37 -4.74 28.03
C ASP A 98 -8.86 -4.50 27.86
N ARG A 99 -8.03 -5.21 28.64
CA ARG A 99 -6.57 -5.18 28.57
C ARG A 99 -6.06 -6.02 27.40
N ILE A 100 -6.44 -5.65 26.18
CA ILE A 100 -5.98 -6.35 24.97
C ILE A 100 -4.47 -6.16 24.72
N CYS A 101 -3.85 -7.16 24.09
CA CYS A 101 -2.45 -7.21 23.72
C CYS A 101 -2.11 -6.11 22.71
N ARG A 102 -0.85 -5.60 22.74
CA ARG A 102 -0.38 -4.63 21.74
C ARG A 102 -0.55 -5.15 20.31
N HIS A 103 -0.27 -6.42 20.06
CA HIS A 103 -0.44 -7.01 18.72
C HIS A 103 -1.92 -7.04 18.27
N THR A 104 -2.87 -7.15 19.20
CA THR A 104 -4.30 -7.01 18.89
C THR A 104 -4.64 -5.55 18.58
N MET A 105 -4.15 -4.60 19.38
CA MET A 105 -4.36 -3.15 19.14
C MET A 105 -3.80 -2.72 17.79
N THR A 106 -2.67 -3.29 17.38
CA THR A 106 -2.02 -3.01 16.10
C THR A 106 -2.49 -3.93 14.98
N GLN A 107 -3.54 -4.74 15.19
CA GLN A 107 -4.13 -5.63 14.17
C GLN A 107 -3.17 -6.67 13.57
N ARG A 108 -2.14 -7.06 14.32
CA ARG A 108 -1.16 -8.09 13.93
C ARG A 108 -1.59 -9.51 14.32
N THR A 109 -2.60 -9.61 15.19
CA THR A 109 -3.20 -10.88 15.63
C THR A 109 -4.67 -10.65 15.95
N GLY A 110 -5.45 -11.72 15.96
CA GLY A 110 -6.81 -11.71 16.51
C GLY A 110 -6.86 -11.30 17.98
N THR A 111 -8.07 -11.22 18.55
CA THR A 111 -8.29 -10.73 19.90
C THR A 111 -7.55 -11.55 20.94
N LYS A 112 -6.59 -10.92 21.62
CA LYS A 112 -5.81 -11.51 22.71
C LYS A 112 -5.74 -10.55 23.88
N ILE A 113 -6.01 -11.04 25.09
CA ILE A 113 -5.80 -10.27 26.33
C ILE A 113 -4.32 -10.32 26.70
N CYS A 114 -3.79 -9.24 27.29
CA CYS A 114 -2.42 -9.14 27.78
C CYS A 114 -2.29 -9.73 29.19
N PRO A 115 -1.60 -10.87 29.38
CA PRO A 115 -1.37 -11.42 30.72
C PRO A 115 -0.21 -10.75 31.45
N MET A 116 0.71 -10.10 30.72
CA MET A 116 1.97 -9.56 31.25
C MET A 116 1.88 -8.11 31.72
N ASN A 117 0.67 -7.58 31.90
CA ASN A 117 0.45 -6.20 32.36
C ASN A 117 1.24 -5.17 31.54
N TYR A 118 1.31 -5.38 30.21
CA TYR A 118 2.07 -4.55 29.26
C TYR A 118 3.59 -4.49 29.49
N ASN A 119 4.17 -5.49 30.14
CA ASN A 119 5.61 -5.72 30.16
C ASN A 119 6.03 -6.56 28.93
N CYS A 120 5.91 -5.96 27.74
CA CYS A 120 6.11 -6.65 26.46
C CYS A 120 7.52 -7.24 26.32
N SER A 121 8.55 -6.56 26.83
CA SER A 121 9.95 -7.03 26.77
C SER A 121 10.23 -8.30 27.57
N ARG A 122 9.29 -8.73 28.44
CA ARG A 122 9.35 -9.99 29.20
C ARG A 122 8.20 -10.93 28.85
N CYS A 123 7.52 -10.70 27.72
CA CYS A 123 6.37 -11.47 27.30
C CYS A 123 6.80 -12.49 26.24
N ASP A 124 6.80 -13.78 26.60
CA ASP A 124 7.19 -14.86 25.68
C ASP A 124 6.39 -14.86 24.37
N PHE A 125 5.11 -14.47 24.45
CA PHE A 125 4.29 -14.31 23.25
C PHE A 125 4.75 -13.15 22.37
N ASP A 126 5.16 -12.02 22.96
CA ASP A 126 5.63 -10.86 22.19
C ASP A 126 6.93 -11.23 21.46
N GLN A 127 7.88 -11.82 22.19
CA GLN A 127 9.13 -12.32 21.62
C GLN A 127 8.88 -13.35 20.50
N TYR A 128 8.10 -14.40 20.76
CA TYR A 128 7.79 -15.42 19.75
C TYR A 128 7.05 -14.83 18.54
N PHE A 129 6.16 -13.86 18.77
CA PHE A 129 5.41 -13.22 17.69
C PHE A 129 6.34 -12.42 16.78
N GLU A 130 7.19 -11.55 17.33
CA GLU A 130 8.13 -10.74 16.55
C GLU A 130 9.19 -11.61 15.84
N ASP A 131 9.72 -12.62 16.53
CA ASP A 131 10.83 -13.45 16.01
C ASP A 131 10.37 -14.47 14.96
N THR A 132 9.13 -14.99 15.08
CA THR A 132 8.69 -16.17 14.29
C THR A 132 7.40 -15.96 13.52
N LEU A 133 6.37 -15.35 14.11
CA LEU A 133 5.04 -15.31 13.49
C LEU A 133 4.86 -14.12 12.55
N ALA A 134 5.30 -12.92 12.93
CA ALA A 134 5.12 -11.71 12.14
C ALA A 134 5.69 -11.82 10.72
N PRO A 135 6.86 -12.45 10.48
CA PRO A 135 7.37 -12.66 9.13
C PRO A 135 6.53 -13.64 8.30
N ARG A 136 5.73 -14.50 8.95
CA ARG A 136 4.98 -15.60 8.30
C ARG A 136 3.50 -15.30 8.10
N THR A 137 2.88 -14.54 8.99
CA THR A 137 1.47 -14.17 8.90
C THR A 137 1.31 -13.06 7.85
N GLY A 138 1.08 -13.43 6.59
CA GLY A 138 0.72 -12.46 5.55
C GLY A 138 -0.68 -11.91 5.74
N ASN A 139 -0.94 -10.79 5.07
CA ASN A 139 -2.22 -10.13 5.09
C ASN A 139 -3.26 -11.05 4.40
N THR A 140 -4.08 -11.77 5.18
CA THR A 140 -5.15 -12.61 4.62
C THR A 140 -6.33 -11.73 4.24
N GLY A 141 -6.67 -11.70 2.94
CA GLY A 141 -7.79 -10.91 2.42
C GLY A 141 -7.34 -9.63 1.71
N VAL A 142 -6.39 -9.77 0.78
CA VAL A 142 -6.01 -8.68 -0.14
C VAL A 142 -7.16 -8.49 -1.13
N ASP A 143 -7.70 -7.27 -1.22
CA ASP A 143 -8.66 -6.93 -2.26
C ASP A 143 -7.93 -6.87 -3.60
N ILE A 144 -8.43 -7.60 -4.59
CA ILE A 144 -7.83 -7.70 -5.93
C ILE A 144 -8.72 -6.99 -6.94
N ARG A 145 -8.12 -6.15 -7.79
CA ARG A 145 -8.75 -5.58 -8.99
C ARG A 145 -8.17 -6.25 -10.22
N SER A 146 -9.02 -6.80 -11.08
CA SER A 146 -8.59 -7.40 -12.34
C SER A 146 -8.63 -6.36 -13.48
N ILE A 147 -7.55 -6.27 -14.24
CA ILE A 147 -7.32 -5.32 -15.33
C ILE A 147 -6.92 -6.13 -16.56
N LYS A 148 -7.83 -6.24 -17.54
CA LYS A 148 -7.63 -7.05 -18.76
C LYS A 148 -7.11 -8.48 -18.49
N GLY A 149 -7.55 -9.09 -17.38
CA GLY A 149 -7.13 -10.44 -17.00
C GLY A 149 -5.84 -10.52 -16.18
N PHE A 150 -5.26 -9.39 -15.77
CA PHE A 150 -4.16 -9.30 -14.82
C PHE A 150 -4.65 -8.80 -13.46
N ASP A 151 -4.20 -9.42 -12.40
CA ASP A 151 -4.66 -9.13 -11.04
C ASP A 151 -3.73 -8.11 -10.38
N LEU A 152 -4.31 -7.07 -9.82
CA LEU A 152 -3.62 -6.00 -9.11
C LEU A 152 -4.13 -5.91 -7.67
N ALA A 153 -3.22 -6.06 -6.71
CA ALA A 153 -3.55 -5.90 -5.29
C ALA A 153 -3.86 -4.45 -4.93
N GLN A 154 -4.99 -4.24 -4.26
CA GLN A 154 -5.35 -2.96 -3.63
C GLN A 154 -4.62 -2.80 -2.30
N ASP A 155 -4.43 -1.56 -1.86
CA ASP A 155 -3.68 -1.19 -0.64
C ASP A 155 -2.18 -1.61 -0.68
N TYR A 156 -1.64 -1.93 -1.86
CA TYR A 156 -0.22 -2.28 -2.07
C TYR A 156 0.49 -1.16 -2.85
N TYR A 157 1.82 -1.14 -2.73
CA TYR A 157 2.69 -0.24 -3.50
C TYR A 157 3.42 -1.04 -4.58
N PHE A 158 3.64 -0.43 -5.74
CA PHE A 158 4.25 -1.09 -6.89
C PHE A 158 5.45 -0.33 -7.38
N HIS A 159 6.50 -1.06 -7.72
CA HIS A 159 7.60 -0.54 -8.51
C HIS A 159 7.27 -0.74 -9.99
N ASN A 160 7.69 0.19 -10.84
CA ASN A 160 7.47 0.13 -12.29
C ASN A 160 8.21 -1.03 -13.01
N ARG A 161 8.81 -1.94 -12.25
CA ARG A 161 9.49 -3.16 -12.71
C ARG A 161 8.83 -4.42 -12.15
N HIS A 162 7.50 -4.37 -12.01
CA HIS A 162 6.66 -5.51 -11.66
C HIS A 162 7.00 -6.22 -10.35
N THR A 163 7.46 -5.45 -9.37
CA THR A 163 7.55 -5.87 -7.97
C THR A 163 6.59 -5.06 -7.13
N TRP A 164 6.04 -5.69 -6.11
CA TRP A 164 5.15 -5.04 -5.15
C TRP A 164 5.82 -4.96 -3.78
N VAL A 165 5.36 -3.98 -3.01
CA VAL A 165 5.78 -3.66 -1.65
C VAL A 165 4.54 -3.54 -0.78
N SER A 166 4.51 -4.27 0.33
CA SER A 166 3.46 -4.17 1.34
C SER A 166 4.07 -3.85 2.70
N ILE A 167 3.60 -2.80 3.35
CA ILE A 167 4.09 -2.38 4.66
C ILE A 167 3.15 -2.93 5.72
N GLU A 168 3.63 -3.96 6.42
CA GLU A 168 2.88 -4.64 7.46
C GLU A 168 2.85 -3.80 8.75
N SER A 169 1.83 -4.05 9.56
CA SER A 169 1.80 -3.52 10.92
C SER A 169 3.02 -4.01 11.72
N GLY A 170 3.70 -3.09 12.39
CA GLY A 170 5.06 -3.24 12.93
C GLY A 170 6.15 -2.65 12.04
N GLY A 171 5.83 -2.16 10.83
CA GLY A 171 6.77 -1.55 9.87
C GLY A 171 7.68 -2.55 9.16
N THR A 172 7.34 -3.83 9.18
CA THR A 172 8.03 -4.83 8.35
C THR A 172 7.56 -4.66 6.91
N ILE A 173 8.48 -4.57 5.98
CA ILE A 173 8.17 -4.39 4.57
C ILE A 173 8.29 -5.76 3.90
N ARG A 174 7.27 -6.18 3.15
CA ARG A 174 7.31 -7.37 2.30
C ARG A 174 7.48 -6.96 0.86
N VAL A 175 8.27 -7.74 0.14
CA VAL A 175 8.49 -7.56 -1.29
C VAL A 175 8.13 -8.85 -2.01
N GLY A 176 7.47 -8.72 -3.17
CA GLY A 176 7.21 -9.84 -4.06
C GLY A 176 7.11 -9.43 -5.53
N MET A 177 6.87 -10.39 -6.41
CA MET A 177 6.56 -10.14 -7.83
C MET A 177 5.05 -10.13 -8.04
N ASP A 178 4.61 -9.32 -8.99
CA ASP A 178 3.18 -9.19 -9.30
C ASP A 178 2.66 -10.30 -10.22
N ASP A 179 1.33 -10.34 -10.39
CA ASP A 179 0.66 -11.30 -11.29
C ASP A 179 1.07 -11.12 -12.76
N PHE A 180 1.40 -9.89 -13.17
CA PHE A 180 1.87 -9.60 -14.52
C PHE A 180 3.15 -10.38 -14.84
N SER A 181 4.15 -10.33 -13.95
CA SER A 181 5.39 -11.07 -14.10
C SER A 181 5.16 -12.56 -14.26
N ALA A 182 4.31 -13.13 -13.39
CA ALA A 182 3.99 -14.56 -13.42
C ALA A 182 3.33 -14.98 -14.74
N LYS A 183 2.43 -14.14 -15.28
CA LYS A 183 1.75 -14.42 -16.55
C LYS A 183 2.66 -14.23 -17.75
N VAL A 184 3.53 -13.22 -17.74
CA VAL A 184 4.43 -12.93 -18.86
C VAL A 184 5.56 -13.95 -18.96
N PHE A 185 6.29 -14.16 -17.87
CA PHE A 185 7.48 -15.02 -17.89
C PHE A 185 7.15 -16.49 -17.67
N GLY A 186 6.03 -16.79 -17.01
CA GLY A 186 5.65 -18.12 -16.57
C GLY A 186 5.94 -18.35 -15.09
N ALA A 187 5.56 -19.54 -14.60
CA ALA A 187 5.75 -19.88 -13.19
C ALA A 187 7.23 -20.00 -12.83
N ALA A 188 7.65 -19.30 -11.78
CA ALA A 188 9.02 -19.35 -11.30
C ALA A 188 9.35 -20.75 -10.73
N ASN A 189 10.51 -21.30 -11.10
CA ASN A 189 11.04 -22.55 -10.53
C ASN A 189 12.18 -22.30 -9.53
N GLY A 190 12.59 -21.05 -9.33
CA GLY A 190 13.54 -20.68 -8.30
C GLY A 190 13.81 -19.18 -8.25
N PHE A 191 14.49 -18.75 -7.19
CA PHE A 191 14.94 -17.37 -6.99
C PHE A 191 16.36 -17.34 -6.44
N GLU A 192 17.12 -16.33 -6.85
CA GLU A 192 18.40 -15.95 -6.26
C GLU A 192 18.13 -14.80 -5.28
N LEU A 193 17.69 -15.17 -4.08
CA LEU A 193 17.30 -14.21 -3.05
C LEU A 193 18.52 -13.67 -2.29
N PRO A 194 18.48 -12.39 -1.87
CA PRO A 194 19.54 -11.79 -1.06
C PRO A 194 19.60 -12.42 0.33
N LEU A 195 20.76 -12.30 0.98
CA LEU A 195 20.98 -12.87 2.32
C LEU A 195 20.41 -11.95 3.40
N THR A 196 19.92 -12.53 4.49
CA THR A 196 19.53 -11.76 5.69
C THR A 196 20.71 -10.92 6.20
N GLY A 197 20.45 -9.64 6.46
CA GLY A 197 21.45 -8.65 6.85
C GLY A 197 22.08 -7.90 5.67
N GLN A 198 21.84 -8.31 4.43
CA GLN A 198 22.32 -7.59 3.25
C GLN A 198 21.54 -6.28 3.04
N GLU A 199 22.24 -5.26 2.58
CA GLU A 199 21.66 -3.98 2.16
C GLU A 199 21.12 -4.09 0.73
N LEU A 200 19.88 -3.64 0.55
CA LEU A 200 19.24 -3.42 -0.75
C LEU A 200 19.29 -1.94 -1.09
N ASN A 201 19.59 -1.65 -2.36
CA ASN A 201 19.51 -0.31 -2.93
C ASN A 201 18.43 -0.29 -4.01
N ARG A 202 17.50 0.65 -3.91
CA ARG A 202 16.45 0.88 -4.90
C ARG A 202 17.06 1.09 -6.28
N ASP A 203 16.35 0.65 -7.33
CA ASP A 203 16.76 0.79 -8.73
C ASP A 203 18.08 0.08 -9.10
N THR A 204 18.58 -0.80 -8.23
CA THR A 204 19.73 -1.68 -8.51
C THR A 204 19.31 -3.14 -8.48
N ILE A 205 20.09 -4.04 -9.09
CA ILE A 205 19.80 -5.49 -9.07
C ILE A 205 19.75 -5.97 -7.61
N GLY A 206 18.59 -6.48 -7.20
CA GLY A 206 18.34 -6.93 -5.83
C GLY A 206 18.25 -8.45 -5.68
N PHE A 207 17.75 -9.14 -6.70
CA PHE A 207 17.56 -10.59 -6.71
C PHE A 207 17.39 -11.12 -8.15
N GLY A 208 17.50 -12.43 -8.33
CA GLY A 208 17.25 -13.09 -9.61
C GLY A 208 16.00 -13.97 -9.58
N MET A 209 15.26 -14.05 -10.69
CA MET A 209 14.15 -14.98 -10.92
C MET A 209 14.56 -16.05 -11.92
N LYS A 210 14.27 -17.32 -11.60
CA LYS A 210 14.48 -18.46 -12.50
C LYS A 210 13.15 -18.97 -13.03
N VAL A 211 13.08 -19.14 -14.34
CA VAL A 211 11.93 -19.76 -15.03
C VAL A 211 12.46 -20.75 -16.05
N LYS A 212 12.17 -22.04 -15.85
CA LYS A 212 12.70 -23.14 -16.67
C LYS A 212 14.24 -23.02 -16.75
N ASP A 213 14.78 -22.80 -17.95
CA ASP A 213 16.22 -22.66 -18.22
C ASP A 213 16.69 -21.18 -18.28
N HIS A 214 15.81 -20.24 -17.99
CA HIS A 214 16.11 -18.81 -18.05
C HIS A 214 16.31 -18.19 -16.66
N LEU A 215 17.17 -17.17 -16.63
CA LEU A 215 17.43 -16.33 -15.47
C LEU A 215 17.16 -14.88 -15.87
N ALA A 216 16.45 -14.15 -15.01
CA ALA A 216 16.29 -12.70 -15.12
C ALA A 216 16.72 -12.04 -13.82
N ASP A 217 17.49 -10.96 -13.94
CA ASP A 217 17.74 -10.08 -12.81
C ASP A 217 16.48 -9.25 -12.53
N VAL A 218 16.28 -8.87 -11.27
CA VAL A 218 15.16 -8.03 -10.86
C VAL A 218 15.69 -6.90 -9.99
N VAL A 219 15.29 -5.67 -10.32
CA VAL A 219 15.69 -4.50 -9.55
C VAL A 219 14.95 -4.47 -8.20
N SER A 220 15.65 -4.00 -7.17
CA SER A 220 15.06 -3.79 -5.85
C SER A 220 14.09 -2.62 -5.89
N PRO A 221 12.86 -2.78 -5.36
CA PRO A 221 11.89 -1.69 -5.33
C PRO A 221 12.19 -0.63 -4.26
N VAL A 222 13.03 -0.97 -3.27
CA VAL A 222 13.22 -0.18 -2.04
C VAL A 222 14.67 -0.23 -1.56
N ASN A 223 15.03 0.75 -0.74
CA ASN A 223 16.23 0.70 0.10
C ASN A 223 15.94 -0.02 1.42
N GLY A 224 16.94 -0.65 2.01
CA GLY A 224 16.83 -1.18 3.38
C GLY A 224 17.68 -2.42 3.64
N ILE A 225 17.43 -3.09 4.75
CA ILE A 225 18.18 -4.29 5.17
C ILE A 225 17.25 -5.50 5.11
N ILE A 226 17.69 -6.59 4.47
CA ILE A 226 16.94 -7.85 4.46
C ILE A 226 16.80 -8.40 5.88
N THR A 227 15.58 -8.63 6.33
CA THR A 227 15.29 -9.23 7.64
C THR A 227 14.92 -10.70 7.57
N GLY A 228 14.54 -11.20 6.39
CA GLY A 228 14.13 -12.59 6.21
C GLY A 228 13.77 -12.90 4.76
N VAL A 229 13.72 -14.18 4.44
CA VAL A 229 13.28 -14.70 3.13
C VAL A 229 12.10 -15.65 3.35
N ASN A 230 11.22 -15.78 2.35
CA ASN A 230 10.09 -16.68 2.45
C ASN A 230 10.56 -18.14 2.43
N PRO A 231 10.40 -18.89 3.54
CA PRO A 231 10.90 -20.26 3.62
C PRO A 231 10.17 -21.21 2.67
N SER A 232 8.94 -20.89 2.26
CA SER A 232 8.12 -21.73 1.39
C SER A 232 8.71 -21.87 -0.01
N LEU A 233 9.42 -20.84 -0.49
CA LEU A 233 10.00 -20.81 -1.84
C LEU A 233 11.08 -21.87 -2.07
N ARG A 234 11.69 -22.40 -1.00
CA ARG A 234 12.64 -23.52 -1.12
C ARG A 234 11.95 -24.84 -1.46
N HIS A 235 10.68 -24.97 -1.12
CA HIS A 235 9.89 -26.19 -1.35
C HIS A 235 9.03 -26.04 -2.60
N ASP A 236 8.45 -24.86 -2.79
CA ASP A 236 7.62 -24.52 -3.93
C ASP A 236 7.84 -23.05 -4.30
N ALA A 237 8.68 -22.80 -5.30
CA ALA A 237 8.90 -21.46 -5.83
C ALA A 237 7.68 -20.95 -6.62
N ALA A 238 6.87 -21.84 -7.19
CA ALA A 238 5.73 -21.46 -8.03
C ALA A 238 4.60 -20.80 -7.23
N VAL A 239 4.62 -20.88 -5.89
CA VAL A 239 3.72 -20.09 -5.04
C VAL A 239 3.83 -18.59 -5.28
N SER A 240 5.00 -18.07 -5.69
CA SER A 240 5.15 -16.66 -6.08
C SER A 240 4.34 -16.30 -7.32
N SER A 241 4.00 -17.28 -8.15
CA SER A 241 3.24 -17.12 -9.37
C SER A 241 1.76 -17.45 -9.19
N HIS A 242 1.43 -18.40 -8.32
CA HIS A 242 0.04 -18.81 -8.05
C HIS A 242 -0.67 -17.93 -7.01
N ASP A 243 0.08 -17.39 -6.05
CA ASP A 243 -0.44 -16.54 -4.97
C ASP A 243 0.49 -15.32 -4.75
N PRO A 244 0.70 -14.48 -5.78
CA PRO A 244 1.75 -13.45 -5.79
C PRO A 244 1.62 -12.45 -4.64
N TYR A 245 0.40 -12.13 -4.23
CA TYR A 245 0.10 -11.12 -3.20
C TYR A 245 -0.15 -11.72 -1.81
N GLY A 246 -0.25 -13.04 -1.69
CA GLY A 246 -0.45 -13.74 -0.43
C GLY A 246 0.83 -14.42 0.04
N ASN A 247 0.89 -15.74 -0.14
CA ASN A 247 2.01 -16.58 0.27
C ASN A 247 3.22 -16.50 -0.67
N GLY A 248 3.09 -15.82 -1.81
CA GLY A 248 4.10 -15.64 -2.84
C GLY A 248 5.14 -14.55 -2.61
N TRP A 249 5.11 -13.87 -1.45
CA TRP A 249 6.14 -12.88 -1.08
C TRP A 249 7.55 -13.50 -1.10
N LEU A 250 8.56 -12.71 -1.43
CA LEU A 250 9.94 -13.19 -1.61
C LEU A 250 10.79 -13.01 -0.36
N PHE A 251 10.84 -11.79 0.15
CA PHE A 251 11.65 -11.44 1.31
C PHE A 251 11.05 -10.27 2.09
N THR A 252 11.56 -10.07 3.30
CA THR A 252 11.21 -8.94 4.15
C THR A 252 12.37 -7.97 4.28
N VAL A 253 12.06 -6.68 4.35
CA VAL A 253 13.01 -5.58 4.46
C VAL A 253 12.69 -4.75 5.69
N HIS A 254 13.72 -4.27 6.37
CA HIS A 254 13.63 -3.22 7.37
C HIS A 254 14.14 -1.91 6.80
N HIS A 255 13.38 -0.84 7.05
CA HIS A 255 13.77 0.53 6.78
C HIS A 255 13.45 1.38 8.01
N PRO A 256 14.32 2.34 8.40
CA PRO A 256 14.10 3.16 9.59
C PRO A 256 12.90 4.09 9.45
N ASP A 257 12.53 4.43 8.21
CA ASP A 257 11.43 5.34 7.90
C ASP A 257 10.50 4.74 6.84
N PRO A 258 9.61 3.80 7.18
CA PRO A 258 8.80 3.08 6.18
C PRO A 258 7.84 3.99 5.41
N GLU A 259 7.44 5.15 5.95
CA GLU A 259 6.54 6.08 5.26
C GLU A 259 7.19 6.71 4.02
N THR A 260 8.50 7.00 4.06
CA THR A 260 9.20 7.66 2.93
C THR A 260 9.38 6.75 1.72
N ILE A 261 9.42 5.43 1.93
CA ILE A 261 9.50 4.44 0.83
C ILE A 261 8.31 4.56 -0.12
N THR A 262 7.14 4.89 0.43
CA THR A 262 5.89 4.92 -0.33
C THR A 262 5.80 6.10 -1.29
N GLU A 263 6.65 7.11 -1.15
CA GLU A 263 6.63 8.32 -1.98
C GLU A 263 7.12 8.07 -3.42
N GLU A 264 7.99 7.07 -3.60
CA GLU A 264 8.62 6.74 -4.89
C GLU A 264 8.00 5.50 -5.57
N LEU A 265 6.88 4.99 -5.03
CA LEU A 265 6.18 3.81 -5.53
C LEU A 265 4.79 4.18 -6.04
N LEU A 266 4.31 3.40 -7.01
CA LEU A 266 2.99 3.51 -7.59
C LEU A 266 1.93 2.95 -6.64
N LYS A 267 0.76 3.56 -6.57
CA LYS A 267 -0.37 3.11 -5.74
C LYS A 267 -1.68 3.60 -6.33
N ASP A 268 -2.80 3.10 -5.81
CA ASP A 268 -4.14 3.55 -6.20
C ASP A 268 -4.30 3.60 -7.73
N GLU A 269 -4.86 4.67 -8.30
CA GLU A 269 -5.05 4.80 -9.74
C GLU A 269 -3.74 4.91 -10.55
N ASP A 270 -2.62 5.34 -9.95
CA ASP A 270 -1.34 5.39 -10.67
C ASP A 270 -0.85 3.96 -10.98
N SER A 271 -1.06 3.02 -10.06
CA SER A 271 -0.73 1.60 -10.28
C SER A 271 -1.61 0.95 -11.35
N VAL A 272 -2.89 1.34 -11.41
CA VAL A 272 -3.83 0.88 -12.44
C VAL A 272 -3.41 1.39 -13.81
N GLN A 273 -3.13 2.69 -13.93
CA GLN A 273 -2.74 3.30 -15.20
C GLN A 273 -1.41 2.73 -15.71
N TRP A 274 -0.43 2.53 -14.83
CA TRP A 274 0.84 1.90 -15.18
C TRP A 274 0.63 0.48 -15.71
N LEU A 275 -0.14 -0.36 -15.00
CA LEU A 275 -0.37 -1.73 -15.43
C LEU A 275 -1.13 -1.78 -16.77
N GLU A 276 -2.11 -0.91 -17.00
CA GLU A 276 -2.80 -0.81 -18.30
C GLU A 276 -1.83 -0.47 -19.45
N GLN A 277 -0.86 0.42 -19.20
CA GLN A 277 0.16 0.78 -20.19
C GLN A 277 1.12 -0.37 -20.51
N ASP A 278 1.54 -1.14 -19.50
CA ASP A 278 2.43 -2.27 -19.71
C ASP A 278 1.72 -3.47 -20.34
N ILE A 279 0.43 -3.69 -20.03
CA ILE A 279 -0.41 -4.64 -20.77
C ILE A 279 -0.52 -4.23 -22.24
N HIS A 280 -0.76 -2.94 -22.53
CA HIS A 280 -0.82 -2.48 -23.91
C HIS A 280 0.52 -2.63 -24.66
N SER A 281 1.64 -2.43 -23.95
CA SER A 281 2.97 -2.66 -24.51
C SER A 281 3.19 -4.13 -24.83
N LEU A 282 2.75 -5.04 -23.96
CA LEU A 282 2.78 -6.48 -24.20
C LEU A 282 1.91 -6.89 -25.38
N GLU A 283 0.68 -6.39 -25.47
CA GLU A 283 -0.23 -6.62 -26.62
C GLU A 283 0.47 -6.24 -27.94
N THR A 284 1.11 -5.08 -27.98
CA THR A 284 1.87 -4.61 -29.15
C THR A 284 3.02 -5.55 -29.51
N MET A 285 3.82 -5.97 -28.51
CA MET A 285 4.92 -6.93 -28.74
C MET A 285 4.42 -8.28 -29.27
N ILE A 286 3.26 -8.76 -28.80
CA ILE A 286 2.62 -9.98 -29.29
C ILE A 286 2.18 -9.81 -30.74
N GLU A 287 1.53 -8.69 -31.09
CA GLU A 287 1.10 -8.42 -32.46
C GLU A 287 2.27 -8.38 -33.46
N ASP A 288 3.41 -7.81 -33.06
CA ASP A 288 4.62 -7.76 -33.89
C ASP A 288 5.14 -9.16 -34.27
N VAL A 289 4.91 -10.17 -33.41
CA VAL A 289 5.43 -11.53 -33.58
C VAL A 289 4.38 -12.50 -34.12
N ALA A 290 3.14 -12.44 -33.64
CA ALA A 290 2.05 -13.34 -34.02
C ALA A 290 1.16 -12.78 -35.14
N GLY A 291 1.29 -11.50 -35.49
CA GLY A 291 0.32 -10.79 -36.32
C GLY A 291 -0.88 -10.31 -35.50
N PRO A 292 -1.88 -9.69 -36.17
CA PRO A 292 -3.01 -9.06 -35.50
C PRO A 292 -3.81 -10.07 -34.67
N MET A 293 -4.13 -9.68 -33.44
CA MET A 293 -4.99 -10.49 -32.56
C MET A 293 -6.41 -10.55 -33.12
N SER A 294 -7.09 -11.67 -32.87
CA SER A 294 -8.48 -11.88 -33.30
C SER A 294 -9.44 -10.90 -32.61
N THR A 295 -10.47 -10.45 -33.33
CA THR A 295 -11.44 -9.43 -32.89
C THR A 295 -12.43 -9.90 -31.82
N ASP A 296 -12.34 -11.15 -31.38
CA ASP A 296 -13.29 -11.82 -30.49
C ASP A 296 -13.01 -11.63 -28.99
N GLY A 297 -12.04 -10.78 -28.61
CA GLY A 297 -11.88 -10.32 -27.23
C GLY A 297 -11.35 -11.39 -26.28
N GLY A 298 -10.29 -12.09 -26.68
CA GLY A 298 -9.58 -13.06 -25.84
C GLY A 298 -8.74 -12.41 -24.73
N PHE A 299 -8.49 -13.16 -23.65
CA PHE A 299 -7.52 -12.80 -22.62
C PHE A 299 -6.15 -13.38 -22.96
N ILE A 300 -5.08 -12.68 -22.55
CA ILE A 300 -3.71 -13.19 -22.64
C ILE A 300 -3.60 -14.44 -21.76
N GLN A 301 -3.09 -15.55 -22.33
CA GLN A 301 -2.86 -16.77 -21.57
C GLN A 301 -1.66 -16.63 -20.63
N THR A 302 -1.64 -17.44 -19.57
CA THR A 302 -0.49 -17.55 -18.66
C THR A 302 0.72 -18.15 -19.38
N ASP A 303 1.94 -17.83 -18.92
CA ASP A 303 3.21 -18.26 -19.54
C ASP A 303 3.32 -17.75 -20.99
N VAL A 304 3.18 -16.44 -21.19
CA VAL A 304 3.24 -15.79 -22.51
C VAL A 304 4.53 -16.14 -23.24
N TYR A 305 5.68 -16.05 -22.56
CA TYR A 305 6.96 -16.42 -23.14
C TYR A 305 7.01 -17.90 -23.55
N GLY A 306 6.53 -18.81 -22.72
CA GLY A 306 6.50 -20.24 -23.04
C GLY A 306 5.62 -20.58 -24.25
N ASN A 307 4.52 -19.84 -24.45
CA ASN A 307 3.62 -20.01 -25.58
C ASN A 307 4.10 -19.27 -26.85
N LEU A 308 4.83 -18.17 -26.68
CA LEU A 308 5.31 -17.33 -27.77
C LEU A 308 6.82 -17.00 -27.63
N PRO A 309 7.73 -18.00 -27.75
CA PRO A 309 9.16 -17.79 -27.51
C PRO A 309 9.82 -16.75 -28.44
N ALA A 310 9.21 -16.50 -29.60
CA ALA A 310 9.67 -15.52 -30.57
C ALA A 310 9.60 -14.06 -30.08
N LEU A 311 8.89 -13.78 -28.97
CA LEU A 311 9.00 -12.49 -28.26
C LEU A 311 10.42 -12.21 -27.77
N GLY A 312 11.19 -13.26 -27.47
CA GLY A 312 12.55 -13.17 -26.94
C GLY A 312 12.57 -12.89 -25.44
N TRP A 313 13.28 -13.72 -24.69
CA TRP A 313 13.42 -13.58 -23.23
C TRP A 313 14.00 -12.21 -22.87
N ASP A 314 15.14 -11.87 -23.47
CA ASP A 314 15.86 -10.61 -23.20
C ASP A 314 15.03 -9.37 -23.54
N ASN A 315 14.17 -9.44 -24.56
CA ASN A 315 13.27 -8.33 -24.89
C ASN A 315 12.23 -8.10 -23.79
N LEU A 316 11.65 -9.18 -23.26
CA LEU A 316 10.66 -9.12 -22.18
C LEU A 316 11.30 -8.65 -20.87
N THR A 317 12.46 -9.19 -20.49
CA THR A 317 13.15 -8.78 -19.25
C THR A 317 13.60 -7.32 -19.33
N HIS A 318 14.19 -6.89 -20.46
CA HIS A 318 14.62 -5.51 -20.64
C HIS A 318 13.43 -4.54 -20.59
N ARG A 319 12.30 -4.92 -21.19
CA ARG A 319 11.09 -4.08 -21.19
C ARG A 319 10.47 -3.97 -19.80
N PHE A 320 10.19 -5.09 -19.16
CA PHE A 320 9.32 -5.16 -17.99
C PHE A 320 10.09 -5.20 -16.67
N LEU A 321 11.28 -5.81 -16.62
CA LEU A 321 12.11 -5.88 -15.40
C LEU A 321 13.23 -4.84 -15.39
N GLY A 322 13.56 -4.27 -16.56
CA GLY A 322 14.60 -3.26 -16.71
C GLY A 322 16.02 -3.83 -16.70
N THR A 323 16.16 -5.12 -17.02
CA THR A 323 17.41 -5.89 -16.98
C THR A 323 17.60 -6.68 -18.26
#